data_AF-A0A351Y6B1-F1
#
_entry.id   AF-A0A351Y6B1-F1
#
_cell.length_a   1.000
_cell.length_b   1.000
_cell.length_c   1.000
_cell.angle_alpha   90.00
_cell.angle_beta   90.00
_cell.angle_gamma   90.00
#
_symmetry.space_group_name_H-M   'P 1'
#
loop_
_entity.id
_entity.type
_entity.pdbx_description
1 polymer ?
#
loop_
_entity_poly.entity_id
_entity_poly.type
_entity_poly.pdbx_seq_one_letter_code
_entity_poly.pdbx_strand_id
1 'polypeptide(L)' 'MDHAYYTMNLDYMESIIRVIQNMYNQNLVYKGFNVQWMCPSCATTLSNSEVNEGYKDRQDPAITIKFPIYDDNKEI' A
#
# COMPACT_ATOMS: atom_id res chain seq x y z
N MET A 1 29.38 20.34 8.44
CA MET A 1 28.47 19.60 7.53
C MET A 1 29.26 18.90 6.42
N ASP A 2 30.59 18.90 6.49
CA ASP A 2 31.47 18.57 5.36
C ASP A 2 31.50 17.08 4.98
N HIS A 3 30.91 16.21 5.82
CA HIS A 3 30.79 14.77 5.57
C HIS A 3 29.38 14.23 5.87
N ALA A 4 28.34 15.04 5.67
CA ALA A 4 26.96 14.55 5.76
C ALA A 4 26.67 13.48 4.68
N TYR A 5 25.95 12.43 5.04
CA TYR A 5 25.48 11.44 4.07
C TYR A 5 24.12 11.85 3.48
N TYR A 6 23.89 11.47 2.23
CA TYR A 6 22.63 11.71 1.53
C TYR A 6 22.12 10.40 0.93
N THR A 7 20.83 10.15 1.03
CA THR A 7 20.20 8.91 0.54
C THR A 7 20.25 8.76 -0.97
N MET A 8 20.44 9.87 -1.69
CA MET A 8 20.56 9.93 -3.15
C MET A 8 22.01 9.81 -3.64
N ASN A 9 23.01 9.73 -2.75
CA ASN A 9 24.40 9.50 -3.17
C ASN A 9 24.55 8.08 -3.74
N LEU A 10 25.35 7.94 -4.79
CA LEU A 10 25.55 6.67 -5.50
C LEU A 10 26.03 5.55 -4.57
N ASP A 11 27.04 5.81 -3.75
CA ASP A 11 27.58 4.82 -2.82
C ASP A 11 26.53 4.33 -1.81
N TYR A 12 25.62 5.22 -1.38
CA TYR A 12 24.53 4.88 -0.47
C TYR A 12 23.46 4.05 -1.17
N MET A 13 23.05 4.42 -2.38
CA MET A 13 22.09 3.64 -3.17
C MET A 13 22.62 2.25 -3.51
N GLU A 14 23.91 2.10 -3.85
CA GLU A 14 24.52 0.79 -4.10
C GLU A 14 24.41 -0.11 -2.86
N SER A 15 24.65 0.46 -1.66
CA SER A 15 24.51 -0.29 -0.40
C SER A 15 23.10 -0.85 -0.20
N ILE A 16 22.06 -0.07 -0.53
CA ILE A 16 20.65 -0.51 -0.42
C ILE A 16 20.35 -1.60 -1.46
N ILE A 17 20.79 -1.42 -2.70
CA ILE A 17 20.55 -2.41 -3.77
C ILE A 17 21.16 -3.77 -3.39
N ARG A 18 22.36 -3.79 -2.79
CA ARG A 18 22.99 -5.02 -2.30
C ARG A 18 22.17 -5.71 -1.20
N VAL A 19 21.57 -4.95 -0.28
CA VAL A 19 20.68 -5.50 0.75
C VAL A 19 19.43 -6.12 0.13
N ILE A 20 18.79 -5.43 -0.81
CA ILE A 20 17.61 -5.95 -1.53
C ILE A 20 17.97 -7.22 -2.32
N GLN A 21 19.13 -7.25 -2.99
CA GLN A 21 19.61 -8.43 -3.70
C GLN A 21 19.80 -9.62 -2.75
N ASN A 22 20.37 -9.41 -1.56
CA ASN A 22 20.51 -10.47 -0.56
C ASN A 22 19.14 -11.01 -0.10
N MET A 23 18.17 -10.14 0.13
CA MET A 23 16.80 -10.55 0.49
C MET A 23 16.10 -11.31 -0.64
N TYR A 24 16.31 -10.86 -1.89
CA TYR A 24 15.79 -11.54 -3.07
C TYR A 24 16.38 -12.94 -3.23
N ASN A 25 17.71 -13.10 -3.05
CA ASN A 25 18.39 -14.39 -3.10
C ASN A 25 17.91 -15.37 -2.00
N GLN A 26 17.37 -14.84 -0.91
CA GLN A 26 16.77 -15.63 0.18
C GLN A 26 15.26 -15.91 -0.03
N ASN A 27 14.70 -15.58 -1.20
CA ASN A 27 13.27 -15.71 -1.51
C ASN A 27 12.33 -14.94 -0.55
N LEU A 28 12.81 -13.84 0.03
CA LEU A 28 12.00 -12.98 0.93
C LEU A 28 11.23 -11.88 0.19
N VAL A 29 11.51 -11.67 -1.09
CA VAL A 29 10.90 -10.64 -1.93
C VAL A 29 10.08 -11.30 -3.04
N TYR A 30 8.82 -10.88 -3.19
CA TYR A 30 7.92 -11.42 -4.20
C TYR A 30 7.06 -10.31 -4.82
N LYS A 31 6.50 -10.59 -6.01
CA LYS A 31 5.49 -9.76 -6.66
C LYS A 31 4.13 -10.43 -6.53
N GLY A 32 3.15 -9.71 -5.99
CA GLY A 32 1.78 -10.19 -5.85
C GLY A 32 0.76 -9.12 -6.25
N PHE A 33 -0.46 -9.54 -6.54
CA PHE A 33 -1.60 -8.66 -6.79
C PHE A 33 -2.61 -8.82 -5.66
N ASN A 34 -2.64 -7.83 -4.75
CA ASN A 34 -3.45 -7.86 -3.52
C ASN A 34 -4.09 -6.50 -3.30
N VAL A 35 -5.16 -6.47 -2.50
CA VAL A 35 -5.75 -5.21 -2.01
C VAL A 35 -4.75 -4.54 -1.06
N GLN A 36 -4.39 -3.29 -1.34
CA GLN A 36 -3.45 -2.51 -0.55
C GLN A 36 -3.97 -1.08 -0.39
N TRP A 37 -3.52 -0.39 0.65
CA TRP A 37 -3.82 1.02 0.86
C TRP A 37 -3.22 1.85 -0.29
N MET A 38 -4.04 2.70 -0.92
CA MET A 38 -3.64 3.52 -2.06
C MET A 38 -3.89 4.99 -1.75
N CYS A 39 -2.90 5.84 -2.02
CA CYS A 39 -3.09 7.27 -2.01
C CYS A 39 -3.57 7.75 -3.39
N PRO A 40 -4.82 8.25 -3.55
CA PRO A 40 -5.31 8.70 -4.84
C PRO A 40 -4.58 9.96 -5.35
N SER A 41 -4.08 10.82 -4.45
CA SER A 41 -3.35 12.03 -4.85
C SER A 41 -1.95 11.73 -5.38
N CYS A 42 -1.28 10.71 -4.83
CA CYS A 42 0.09 10.33 -5.21
C CYS A 42 0.13 9.23 -6.27
N ALA A 43 -1.02 8.63 -6.59
CA ALA A 43 -1.15 7.50 -7.51
C ALA A 43 -0.20 6.31 -7.19
N THR A 44 0.06 6.08 -5.89
CA THR A 44 0.94 5.01 -5.39
C THR A 44 0.33 4.30 -4.20
N THR A 45 0.78 3.07 -3.95
CA THR A 45 0.40 2.31 -2.76
C THR A 45 1.22 2.74 -1.55
N LEU A 46 0.67 2.49 -0.37
CA LEU A 46 1.25 2.82 0.94
C LEU A 46 1.52 1.55 1.73
N SER A 47 2.57 1.61 2.55
CA SER A 47 2.88 0.60 3.56
C SER A 47 1.93 0.70 4.76
N ASN A 48 1.84 -0.39 5.54
CA ASN A 48 1.01 -0.41 6.75
C ASN A 48 1.46 0.64 7.78
N SER A 49 2.77 0.90 7.89
CA SER A 49 3.31 1.88 8.83
C SER A 49 2.90 3.32 8.46
N GLU A 50 2.97 3.68 7.18
CA GLU A 50 2.56 5.01 6.71
C GLU A 50 1.08 5.31 6.97
N VAL A 51 0.22 4.30 6.80
CA VAL A 51 -1.22 4.43 7.05
C VAL A 51 -1.50 4.62 8.53
N ASN A 52 -0.80 3.88 9.39
CA ASN A 52 -0.97 3.96 10.84
C ASN A 52 -0.57 5.32 11.43
N GLU A 53 0.39 6.01 10.83
CA GLU A 53 0.78 7.36 11.26
C GLU A 53 -0.21 8.44 10.79
N GLY A 54 -1.09 8.12 9.84
CA GLY A 54 -1.95 9.08 9.14
C GLY A 54 -3.39 9.18 9.61
N TYR A 55 -3.78 8.53 10.71
CA TYR A 55 -5.18 8.51 11.17
C TYR A 55 -5.73 9.90 11.48
N LYS A 56 -6.94 10.16 10.98
CA LYS A 56 -7.67 11.42 11.17
C LYS A 56 -9.16 11.14 11.28
N ASP A 57 -9.82 11.83 12.20
CA ASP A 57 -11.28 11.77 12.31
C ASP A 57 -11.91 12.42 11.07
N ARG A 58 -12.84 11.69 10.45
CA ARG A 58 -13.63 12.12 9.29
C ARG A 58 -15.09 11.76 9.51
N GLN A 59 -15.99 12.60 9.01
CA GLN A 59 -17.43 12.30 9.01
C GLN A 59 -17.80 11.63 7.70
N ASP A 60 -18.21 10.37 7.77
CA ASP A 60 -18.72 9.60 6.65
C ASP A 60 -20.21 9.27 6.81
N PRO A 61 -20.97 9.15 5.71
CA PRO A 61 -22.39 8.81 5.78
C PRO A 61 -22.61 7.34 6.18
N ALA A 62 -23.52 7.11 7.13
CA ALA A 62 -23.97 5.76 7.51
C ALA A 62 -25.34 5.45 6.87
N ILE A 63 -25.35 4.61 5.84
CA ILE A 63 -26.54 4.31 5.03
C ILE A 63 -26.93 2.84 5.17
N THR A 64 -28.23 2.55 5.34
CA THR A 64 -28.77 1.19 5.38
C THR A 64 -29.50 0.87 4.07
N ILE A 65 -29.15 -0.23 3.41
CA ILE A 65 -29.72 -0.65 2.11
C ILE A 65 -30.38 -2.03 2.26
N LYS A 66 -31.64 -2.17 1.83
CA LYS A 66 -32.34 -3.47 1.76
C LYS A 66 -32.13 -4.08 0.38
N PHE A 67 -31.65 -5.33 0.34
CA PHE A 67 -31.54 -6.09 -0.91
C PHE A 67 -32.71 -7.06 -1.03
N PRO A 68 -33.53 -7.00 -2.08
CA PRO A 68 -34.57 -8.00 -2.33
C PRO A 68 -33.93 -9.34 -2.71
N ILE A 69 -34.59 -10.44 -2.34
CA ILE A 69 -34.18 -11.78 -2.78
C ILE A 69 -34.63 -11.97 -4.22
N TYR A 70 -33.73 -12.45 -5.07
CA TYR A 70 -34.05 -12.85 -6.42
C TYR A 70 -34.78 -14.21 -6.37
N ASP A 71 -36.05 -14.24 -6.78
CA ASP A 71 -36.88 -15.44 -6.86
C ASP A 71 -37.18 -15.70 -8.33
N ASP A 72 -36.66 -16.81 -8.87
CA ASP A 72 -36.81 -17.23 -10.27
C ASP A 72 -38.28 -17.53 -10.64
N ASN A 73 -39.20 -17.63 -9.68
CA ASN A 73 -40.61 -18.00 -9.89
C ASN A 73 -41.61 -16.85 -9.77
N LYS A 74 -41.17 -15.58 -9.79
CA LYS A 74 -42.10 -14.45 -9.96
C LYS A 74 -42.27 -14.13 -11.43
N GLU A 75 -43.37 -14.63 -12.02
CA GLU A 75 -43.90 -14.09 -13.27
C GLU A 75 -44.08 -12.57 -13.11
N ILE A 76 -43.54 -11.83 -14.08
CA ILE A 76 -43.66 -10.38 -14.24
C ILE A 76 -45.11 -10.01 -14.53
#